data_AF-A0A8J7WSM6-F1
#
_entry.id   AF-A0A8J7WSM6-F1
#
_cell.length_a   1.000
_cell.length_b   1.000
_cell.length_c   1.000
_cell.angle_alpha   90.00
_cell.angle_beta   90.00
_cell.angle_gamma   90.00
#
_symmetry.space_group_name_H-M   'P 1'
#
loop_
_entity.id
_entity.type
_entity.pdbx_description
1 polymer ?
#
loop_
_entity_poly.entity_id
_entity_poly.type
_entity_poly.pdbx_seq_one_letter_code
_entity_poly.pdbx_strand_id
1 'polypeptide(L)'
;MDYAAKRLDLLHWLRSQLIGPGHSGEFSIQGPPLNRYHQGILFPMMEGGDDMEVISEEQEDTDQGEESTYAESTQTKAGYKPPSSVGFSFCVRGDLFVFEIRCSGVRYAQEPWRDKEGRFVSATFHRVNLAGPDGESWTLQAPSTKIQNSHHRKEGILGGKAELDVLWRAKDDGWLVTVSLINSQN
;
A
#
# COMPACT_ATOMS: atom_id res chain seq x y z
N MET A 1 19.29 28.35 15.70
CA MET A 1 18.28 27.30 15.48
C MET A 1 18.69 26.49 14.29
N ASP A 2 18.71 25.15 14.41
CA ASP A 2 18.97 24.28 13.28
C ASP A 2 17.66 23.96 12.54
N TYR A 3 17.41 24.71 11.47
CA TYR A 3 16.21 24.54 10.64
C TYR A 3 16.23 23.24 9.82
N ALA A 4 17.41 22.69 9.52
CA ALA A 4 17.52 21.45 8.76
C ALA A 4 17.08 20.27 9.63
N ALA A 5 17.57 20.20 10.87
CA ALA A 5 17.14 19.19 11.84
C ALA A 5 15.63 19.27 12.10
N LYS A 6 15.07 20.47 12.29
CA LYS A 6 13.63 20.64 12.53
C LYS A 6 12.75 20.24 11.34
N ARG A 7 13.23 20.46 10.12
CA ARG A 7 12.53 19.98 8.93
C ARG A 7 12.53 18.45 8.87
N LEU A 8 13.64 17.83 9.25
CA LEU A 8 13.76 16.38 9.26
C LEU A 8 12.82 15.76 10.32
N ASP A 9 12.74 16.34 11.52
CA ASP A 9 11.79 15.94 12.57
C ASP A 9 10.34 15.97 12.05
N LEU A 10 9.95 17.07 11.40
CA LEU A 10 8.62 17.22 10.83
C LEU A 10 8.34 16.18 9.73
N LEU A 11 9.31 15.91 8.85
CA LEU A 11 9.18 14.90 7.81
C LEU A 11 9.03 13.49 8.39
N HIS A 12 9.78 13.16 9.45
CA HIS A 12 9.64 11.87 10.13
C HIS A 12 8.28 11.72 10.80
N TRP A 13 7.82 12.77 11.48
CA TRP A 13 6.48 12.79 12.06
C TRP A 13 5.41 12.61 10.98
N LEU A 14 5.47 13.37 9.89
CA LEU A 14 4.49 13.27 8.80
C LEU A 14 4.47 11.87 8.18
N ARG A 15 5.64 11.27 7.93
CA ARG A 15 5.76 9.89 7.46
C ARG A 15 5.09 8.91 8.44
N SER A 16 5.36 9.05 9.74
CA SER A 16 4.75 8.19 10.76
C SER A 16 3.22 8.27 10.78
N GLN A 17 2.64 9.43 10.44
CA GLN A 17 1.19 9.60 10.38
C GLN A 17 0.60 9.07 9.07
N LEU A 18 1.25 9.29 7.92
CA LEU A 18 0.67 8.96 6.61
C LEU A 18 0.91 7.52 6.16
N ILE A 19 2.12 7.00 6.39
CA ILE A 19 2.54 5.66 5.95
C ILE A 19 2.81 4.71 7.12
N GLY A 20 2.65 5.20 8.34
CA GLY A 20 2.92 4.45 9.56
C GLY A 20 4.38 4.47 9.99
N PRO A 21 4.67 3.93 11.18
CA PRO A 21 6.00 3.96 11.77
C PRO A 21 7.01 3.00 11.10
N GLY A 22 6.63 2.34 10.01
CA GLY A 22 7.44 1.31 9.35
C GLY A 22 7.71 0.13 10.28
N HIS A 23 8.98 -0.23 10.44
CA HIS A 23 9.41 -1.44 11.15
C HIS A 23 9.64 -1.26 12.67
N SER A 24 9.41 -0.08 13.25
CA SER A 24 9.85 0.20 14.63
C SER A 24 8.92 -0.36 15.72
N GLY A 25 9.36 -1.39 16.46
CA GLY A 25 8.82 -1.84 17.76
C GLY A 25 7.41 -2.46 17.75
N GLU A 26 7.05 -3.26 18.76
CA GLU A 26 5.67 -3.72 18.91
C GLU A 26 4.74 -2.52 19.15
N PHE A 27 3.68 -2.42 18.35
CA PHE A 27 2.76 -1.30 18.38
C PHE A 27 1.36 -1.78 17.99
N SER A 28 0.36 -1.36 18.76
CA SER A 28 -1.06 -1.60 18.48
C SER A 28 -1.78 -0.27 18.28
N ILE A 29 -2.76 -0.27 17.39
CA ILE A 29 -3.63 0.87 17.13
C ILE A 29 -5.06 0.55 17.53
N GLN A 30 -5.79 1.59 17.93
CA GLN A 30 -7.24 1.53 18.10
C GLN A 30 -7.91 1.87 16.78
N GLY A 31 -8.89 1.05 16.39
CA GLY A 31 -9.58 1.17 15.11
C GLY A 31 -8.77 0.68 13.91
N PRO A 32 -9.39 0.61 12.72
CA PRO A 32 -8.76 0.12 11.52
C PRO A 32 -7.53 0.95 11.10
N PRO A 33 -6.49 0.34 10.51
CA PRO A 33 -5.33 1.06 9.98
C PRO A 33 -5.68 2.16 8.97
N LEU A 34 -6.78 1.97 8.23
CA LEU A 34 -7.26 2.90 7.22
C LEU A 34 -7.59 4.29 7.79
N ASN A 35 -8.04 4.35 9.04
CA ASN A 35 -8.37 5.60 9.72
C ASN A 35 -7.12 6.41 10.10
N ARG A 36 -5.92 5.82 9.95
CA ARG A 36 -4.65 6.43 10.35
C ARG A 36 -3.71 6.60 9.18
N TYR A 37 -3.41 5.52 8.45
CA TYR A 37 -2.34 5.46 7.46
C TYR A 37 -2.86 5.57 6.03
N HIS A 38 -3.45 6.71 5.72
CA HIS A 38 -4.16 6.98 4.46
C HIS A 38 -3.32 6.76 3.19
N GLN A 39 -1.99 6.80 3.27
CA GLN A 39 -1.08 6.65 2.12
C GLN A 39 -0.19 5.39 2.22
N GLY A 40 -0.29 4.64 3.33
CA GLY A 40 0.60 3.51 3.63
C GLY A 40 0.01 2.14 3.32
N ILE A 41 -1.21 2.06 2.79
CA ILE A 41 -1.95 0.81 2.67
C ILE A 41 -2.05 0.42 1.20
N LEU A 42 -1.51 -0.77 0.90
CA LEU A 42 -1.80 -1.49 -0.34
C LEU A 42 -2.88 -2.52 -0.05
N PHE A 43 -3.97 -2.49 -0.81
CA PHE A 43 -5.11 -3.36 -0.58
C PHE A 43 -4.92 -4.70 -1.29
N PRO A 44 -5.46 -5.81 -0.74
CA PRO A 44 -5.52 -7.09 -1.42
C PRO A 44 -6.06 -6.97 -2.84
N MET A 45 -5.56 -7.81 -3.75
CA MET A 45 -6.17 -7.92 -5.08
C MET A 45 -7.49 -8.67 -4.96
N MET A 46 -8.61 -7.97 -5.08
CA MET A 46 -9.93 -8.62 -5.12
C MET A 46 -10.10 -9.40 -6.44
N GLU A 47 -10.37 -10.70 -6.34
CA GLU A 47 -10.77 -11.53 -7.48
C GLU A 47 -12.26 -11.27 -7.79
N GLY A 48 -12.54 -10.65 -8.94
CA GLY A 48 -13.88 -10.19 -9.28
C GLY A 48 -14.07 -8.72 -8.89
N GLY A 49 -14.43 -7.88 -9.87
CA GLY A 49 -14.56 -6.44 -9.72
C GLY A 49 -15.79 -6.04 -8.91
N ASP A 50 -15.83 -6.43 -7.64
CA ASP A 50 -16.78 -5.85 -6.71
C ASP A 50 -16.20 -4.53 -6.22
N ASP A 51 -16.76 -3.48 -6.80
CA ASP A 51 -16.58 -2.10 -6.45
C ASP A 51 -16.82 -1.94 -4.94
N MET A 52 -15.77 -1.65 -4.17
CA MET A 52 -15.92 -1.44 -2.72
C MET A 52 -16.78 -0.19 -2.53
N GLU A 53 -18.05 -0.38 -2.15
CA GLU A 53 -18.91 0.72 -1.72
C GLU A 53 -18.19 1.42 -0.58
N VAL A 54 -17.70 2.63 -0.87
CA VAL A 54 -17.14 3.52 0.15
C VAL A 54 -18.23 3.69 1.18
N ILE A 55 -18.06 3.09 2.35
CA ILE A 55 -18.93 3.32 3.50
C ILE A 55 -18.71 4.79 3.86
N SER A 56 -19.54 5.66 3.28
CA SER A 56 -19.64 7.05 3.69
C SER A 56 -20.25 7.04 5.08
N GLU A 57 -19.40 7.08 6.09
CA GLU A 57 -19.77 7.56 7.41
C GLU A 57 -20.19 9.03 7.25
N GLU A 58 -21.47 9.26 6.93
CA GLU A 58 -22.25 10.50 7.16
C GLU A 58 -23.58 10.44 6.38
N GLN A 59 -24.65 9.94 7.02
CA GLN A 59 -25.89 10.70 7.11
C GLN A 59 -26.80 10.15 8.21
N GLU A 60 -26.84 10.91 9.30
CA GLU A 60 -27.84 10.86 10.36
C GLU A 60 -29.25 11.18 9.81
N ASP A 61 -30.24 10.53 10.42
CA ASP A 61 -31.69 10.80 10.45
C ASP A 61 -32.30 11.85 9.50
N THR A 62 -33.28 11.42 8.69
CA THR A 62 -34.52 12.22 8.52
C THR A 62 -35.74 11.31 8.27
N ASP A 63 -36.66 11.47 9.21
CA ASP A 63 -38.11 11.21 9.33
C ASP A 63 -39.00 10.77 8.13
N GLN A 64 -40.14 10.21 8.56
CA GLN A 64 -41.34 9.68 7.88
C GLN A 64 -41.87 10.43 6.64
N GLY A 65 -42.54 9.70 5.73
CA GLY A 65 -43.54 10.28 4.81
C GLY A 65 -43.83 9.45 3.56
N GLU A 66 -45.11 9.36 3.21
CA GLU A 66 -45.72 8.51 2.17
C GLU A 66 -45.38 8.88 0.70
N GLU A 67 -45.54 7.88 -0.17
CA GLU A 67 -45.81 7.90 -1.63
C GLU A 67 -45.30 9.09 -2.48
N SER A 68 -44.26 8.83 -3.29
CA SER A 68 -44.09 9.53 -4.57
C SER A 68 -43.32 8.68 -5.58
N THR A 69 -43.96 8.42 -6.72
CA THR A 69 -43.34 8.09 -8.01
C THR A 69 -42.10 8.98 -8.23
N TYR A 70 -40.96 8.46 -8.70
CA TYR A 70 -40.00 9.12 -9.63
C TYR A 70 -38.63 8.42 -9.67
N ALA A 71 -38.05 8.43 -10.88
CA ALA A 71 -36.66 8.26 -11.26
C ALA A 71 -36.08 6.83 -11.29
N GLU A 72 -35.94 6.30 -12.51
CA GLU A 72 -34.90 5.33 -12.84
C GLU A 72 -33.55 5.85 -12.29
N SER A 73 -32.93 5.07 -11.40
CA SER A 73 -31.62 5.39 -10.84
C SER A 73 -30.58 5.30 -11.96
N THR A 74 -30.38 6.41 -12.66
CA THR A 74 -29.23 6.60 -13.52
C THR A 74 -28.00 6.86 -12.66
N GLN A 75 -26.86 6.39 -13.18
CA GLN A 75 -25.50 6.49 -12.66
C GLN A 75 -25.07 5.34 -11.75
N THR A 76 -24.58 4.27 -12.39
CA THR A 76 -23.56 3.40 -11.80
C THR A 76 -22.40 4.28 -11.34
N LYS A 77 -22.35 4.58 -10.04
CA LYS A 77 -21.17 5.17 -9.40
C LYS A 77 -20.06 4.16 -9.62
N ALA A 78 -19.13 4.48 -10.52
CA ALA A 78 -17.93 3.67 -10.70
C ALA A 78 -17.28 3.48 -9.33
N GLY A 79 -17.18 2.24 -8.87
CA GLY A 79 -16.61 1.98 -7.56
C GLY A 79 -15.19 2.45 -7.47
N TYR A 80 -14.82 2.85 -6.26
CA TYR A 80 -13.44 3.11 -5.96
C TYR A 80 -12.70 1.77 -5.85
N LYS A 81 -11.79 1.51 -6.78
CA LYS A 81 -10.84 0.39 -6.65
C LYS A 81 -9.61 0.89 -5.87
N PRO A 82 -9.39 0.39 -4.64
CA PRO A 82 -8.26 0.85 -3.86
C PRO A 82 -6.92 0.38 -4.46
N PRO A 83 -5.83 1.11 -4.22
CA PRO A 83 -4.53 0.77 -4.79
C PRO A 83 -4.00 -0.54 -4.18
N SER A 84 -3.74 -1.53 -5.03
CA SER A 84 -3.11 -2.79 -4.65
C SER A 84 -1.60 -2.83 -4.94
N SER A 85 -1.05 -1.74 -5.49
CA SER A 85 0.37 -1.62 -5.79
C SER A 85 0.87 -0.18 -5.68
N VAL A 86 2.16 -0.03 -5.45
CA VAL A 86 2.89 1.24 -5.54
C VAL A 86 4.13 1.04 -6.37
N GLY A 87 4.49 2.01 -7.19
CA GLY A 87 5.71 1.94 -7.97
C GLY A 87 6.32 3.29 -8.21
N PHE A 88 7.60 3.27 -8.57
CA PHE A 88 8.32 4.46 -9.01
C PHE A 88 9.12 4.14 -10.27
N SER A 89 9.27 5.16 -11.11
CA SER A 89 9.99 5.05 -12.36
C SER A 89 11.14 6.04 -12.41
N PHE A 90 12.27 5.60 -12.92
CA PHE A 90 13.47 6.41 -13.06
C PHE A 90 14.22 6.05 -14.34
N CYS A 91 14.97 7.01 -14.87
CA CYS A 91 15.84 6.79 -16.03
C CYS A 91 17.28 6.61 -15.54
N VAL A 92 17.98 5.63 -16.09
CA VAL A 92 19.42 5.42 -15.88
C VAL A 92 20.13 5.46 -17.23
N ARG A 93 21.34 6.05 -17.30
CA ARG A 93 22.12 6.24 -18.54
C ARG A 93 23.48 5.59 -18.46
N GLY A 94 23.88 4.87 -19.52
CA GLY A 94 25.10 4.08 -19.66
C GLY A 94 24.82 2.56 -19.70
N ASP A 95 25.84 1.74 -19.47
CA ASP A 95 25.80 0.32 -19.87
C ASP A 95 25.74 -0.69 -18.71
N LEU A 96 26.10 -0.28 -17.49
CA LEU A 96 26.19 -1.18 -16.33
C LEU A 96 25.62 -0.50 -15.09
N PHE A 97 24.40 -0.88 -14.71
CA PHE A 97 23.79 -0.46 -13.44
C PHE A 97 23.48 -1.65 -12.58
N VAL A 98 23.84 -1.51 -11.32
CA VAL A 98 23.43 -2.38 -10.24
C VAL A 98 22.70 -1.50 -9.24
N PHE A 99 21.46 -1.82 -8.94
CA PHE A 99 20.73 -1.17 -7.86
C PHE A 99 20.22 -2.18 -6.86
N GLU A 100 20.20 -1.77 -5.60
CA GLU A 100 19.60 -2.53 -4.52
C GLU A 100 18.21 -1.95 -4.23
N ILE A 101 17.20 -2.81 -4.29
CA ILE A 101 15.87 -2.50 -3.80
C ILE A 101 15.79 -3.02 -2.38
N ARG A 102 15.39 -2.16 -1.45
CA ARG A 102 15.02 -2.54 -0.09
C ARG A 102 13.54 -2.35 0.10
N CYS A 103 12.86 -3.37 0.61
CA CYS A 103 11.46 -3.27 0.95
C CYS A 103 11.20 -3.83 2.36
N SER A 104 10.18 -3.31 3.01
CA SER A 104 9.63 -3.87 4.22
C SER A 104 8.13 -3.65 4.22
N GLY A 105 7.39 -4.46 4.96
CA GLY A 105 5.95 -4.37 5.07
C GLY A 105 5.49 -4.77 6.45
N VAL A 106 4.29 -4.34 6.81
CA VAL A 106 3.61 -4.72 8.05
C VAL A 106 2.16 -5.06 7.72
N ARG A 107 1.62 -6.03 8.44
CA ARG A 107 0.20 -6.35 8.45
C ARG A 107 -0.37 -6.02 9.82
N TYR A 108 -1.53 -5.37 9.85
CA TYR A 108 -2.27 -5.17 11.09
C TYR A 108 -3.31 -6.28 11.22
N ALA A 109 -3.18 -7.09 12.27
CA ALA A 109 -4.11 -8.16 12.57
C ALA A 109 -5.07 -7.70 13.69
N GLN A 110 -6.36 -7.90 13.46
CA GLN A 110 -7.38 -7.55 14.43
C GLN A 110 -7.36 -8.52 15.63
N GLU A 111 -7.43 -7.97 16.84
CA GLU A 111 -7.65 -8.73 18.06
C GLU A 111 -9.15 -9.09 18.23
N PRO A 112 -9.48 -10.14 18.99
CA PRO A 112 -10.87 -10.50 19.25
C PRO A 112 -11.68 -9.30 19.78
N TRP A 113 -12.82 -9.03 19.17
CA TRP A 113 -13.75 -7.95 19.58
C TRP A 113 -14.50 -8.24 20.89
N ARG A 114 -14.17 -9.35 21.58
CA ARG A 114 -14.80 -9.80 22.81
C ARG A 114 -13.74 -10.16 23.82
N ASP A 115 -13.93 -9.72 25.07
CA ASP A 115 -13.12 -10.17 26.20
C ASP A 115 -13.49 -11.60 26.63
N LYS A 116 -12.81 -12.12 27.66
CA LYS A 116 -13.02 -13.48 28.17
C LYS A 116 -14.42 -13.66 28.77
N GLU A 117 -15.08 -12.57 29.13
CA GLU A 117 -16.43 -12.49 29.68
C GLU A 117 -17.50 -12.26 28.59
N GLY A 118 -17.09 -12.18 27.32
CA GLY A 118 -17.97 -12.04 26.16
C GLY A 118 -18.45 -10.61 25.88
N ARG A 119 -17.94 -9.59 26.59
CA ARG A 119 -18.30 -8.18 26.40
C ARG A 119 -17.59 -7.61 25.17
N PHE A 120 -18.26 -6.71 24.46
CA PHE A 120 -17.66 -6.00 23.34
C PHE A 120 -16.51 -5.10 23.80
N VAL A 121 -15.37 -5.20 23.14
CA VAL A 121 -14.21 -4.33 23.33
C VAL A 121 -13.86 -3.61 22.03
N SER A 122 -13.23 -2.45 22.15
CA SER A 122 -12.75 -1.67 21.00
C SER A 122 -11.86 -2.51 20.11
N ALA A 123 -12.06 -2.41 18.79
CA ALA A 123 -11.25 -3.13 17.81
C ALA A 123 -9.79 -2.64 17.91
N THR A 124 -8.94 -3.49 18.48
CA THR A 124 -7.50 -3.25 18.58
C THR A 124 -6.80 -4.03 17.48
N PHE A 125 -5.87 -3.40 16.79
CA PHE A 125 -5.08 -4.04 15.75
C PHE A 125 -3.61 -4.04 16.16
N HIS A 126 -3.03 -5.24 16.26
CA HIS A 126 -1.61 -5.38 16.55
C HIS A 126 -0.81 -5.51 15.26
N ARG A 127 0.39 -4.93 15.25
CA ARG A 127 1.27 -4.96 14.10
C ARG A 127 2.03 -6.28 14.00
N VAL A 128 2.05 -6.87 12.81
CA VAL A 128 2.83 -8.05 12.45
C VAL A 128 3.80 -7.65 11.35
N ASN A 129 5.10 -7.69 11.63
CA ASN A 129 6.12 -7.41 10.63
C ASN A 129 6.13 -8.52 9.55
N LEU A 130 6.24 -8.13 8.28
CA LEU A 130 6.28 -9.06 7.15
C LEU A 130 7.72 -9.39 6.70
N ALA A 131 8.69 -8.56 7.07
CA ALA A 131 10.12 -8.75 6.85
C ALA A 131 10.86 -8.87 8.20
N GLY A 132 12.16 -9.18 8.15
CA GLY A 132 13.06 -9.03 9.30
C GLY A 132 13.39 -7.56 9.62
N PRO A 133 14.20 -7.30 10.67
CA PRO A 133 14.58 -5.95 11.14
C PRO A 133 15.14 -5.03 10.04
N ASP A 134 15.91 -5.59 9.13
CA ASP A 134 16.58 -4.86 8.06
C ASP A 134 15.74 -4.78 6.76
N GLY A 135 14.51 -5.31 6.78
CA GLY A 135 13.70 -5.52 5.59
C GLY A 135 14.20 -6.71 4.77
N GLU A 136 13.80 -6.74 3.51
CA GLU A 136 14.34 -7.64 2.49
C GLU A 136 15.00 -6.80 1.38
N SER A 137 16.09 -7.31 0.80
CA SER A 137 16.92 -6.62 -0.19
C SER A 137 17.15 -7.45 -1.45
N TRP A 138 17.02 -6.83 -2.63
CA TRP A 138 17.30 -7.45 -3.92
C TRP A 138 18.22 -6.59 -4.75
N THR A 139 19.29 -7.22 -5.22
CA THR A 139 20.21 -6.63 -6.17
C THR A 139 19.73 -6.94 -7.58
N LEU A 140 19.53 -5.89 -8.37
CA LEU A 140 19.13 -5.98 -9.77
C LEU A 140 20.23 -5.43 -10.65
N GLN A 141 20.49 -6.17 -11.71
CA GLN A 141 21.44 -5.79 -12.74
C GLN A 141 20.67 -5.46 -14.01
N ALA A 142 21.14 -4.44 -14.71
CA ALA A 142 20.61 -4.11 -16.02
C ALA A 142 20.73 -5.33 -16.97
N PRO A 143 19.72 -5.60 -17.82
CA PRO A 143 19.83 -6.63 -18.83
C PRO A 143 21.05 -6.39 -19.73
N SER A 144 21.82 -7.45 -19.99
CA SER A 144 23.05 -7.37 -20.78
C SER A 144 22.84 -7.03 -22.25
N THR A 145 21.60 -7.13 -22.75
CA THR A 145 21.27 -6.86 -24.15
C THR A 145 20.00 -6.02 -24.29
N LYS A 146 20.06 -4.99 -25.14
CA LYS A 146 18.89 -4.19 -25.58
C LYS A 146 18.13 -4.86 -26.73
N ILE A 147 18.35 -6.16 -26.98
CA ILE A 147 17.72 -6.89 -28.11
C ILE A 147 16.20 -6.91 -27.97
N GLN A 148 15.71 -7.00 -26.73
CA GLN A 148 14.30 -6.76 -26.43
C GLN A 148 14.14 -5.32 -25.93
N ASN A 149 13.16 -4.61 -26.49
CA ASN A 149 12.83 -3.23 -26.10
C ASN A 149 12.36 -3.14 -24.64
N SER A 150 11.99 -4.26 -24.03
CA SER A 150 11.64 -4.35 -22.61
C SER A 150 12.08 -5.67 -21.99
N HIS A 151 12.50 -5.62 -20.73
CA HIS A 151 12.75 -6.79 -19.89
C HIS A 151 11.92 -6.71 -18.63
N HIS A 152 11.27 -7.81 -18.27
CA HIS A 152 10.33 -7.88 -17.17
C HIS A 152 10.73 -8.98 -16.21
N ARG A 153 10.76 -8.67 -14.91
CA ARG A 153 11.04 -9.63 -13.85
C ARG A 153 10.04 -9.45 -12.71
N LYS A 154 9.45 -10.55 -12.26
CA LYS A 154 8.61 -10.62 -11.08
C LYS A 154 9.25 -11.56 -10.06
N GLU A 155 9.17 -11.21 -8.79
CA GLU A 155 9.72 -12.01 -7.69
C GLU A 155 8.76 -11.95 -6.50
N GLY A 156 8.45 -13.10 -5.89
CA GLY A 156 7.71 -13.15 -4.64
C GLY A 156 8.58 -12.71 -3.47
N ILE A 157 8.10 -11.77 -2.67
CA ILE A 157 8.82 -11.15 -1.56
C ILE A 157 7.97 -11.17 -0.30
N LEU A 158 8.56 -10.87 0.87
CA LEU A 158 7.81 -10.80 2.14
C LEU A 158 7.09 -12.11 2.49
N GLY A 159 7.76 -13.24 2.22
CA GLY A 159 7.19 -14.58 2.38
C GLY A 159 5.99 -14.86 1.45
N GLY A 160 6.02 -14.29 0.24
CA GLY A 160 4.96 -14.47 -0.78
C GLY A 160 3.74 -13.57 -0.60
N LYS A 161 3.76 -12.67 0.37
CA LYS A 161 2.66 -11.72 0.64
C LYS A 161 2.71 -10.49 -0.27
N ALA A 162 3.82 -10.27 -0.95
CA ALA A 162 3.93 -9.24 -1.96
C ALA A 162 4.74 -9.74 -3.15
N GLU A 163 4.59 -9.05 -4.28
CA GLU A 163 5.37 -9.27 -5.49
C GLU A 163 6.17 -8.00 -5.80
N LEU A 164 7.45 -8.18 -6.13
CA LEU A 164 8.30 -7.16 -6.69
C LEU A 164 8.31 -7.31 -8.21
N ASP A 165 7.76 -6.33 -8.91
CA ASP A 165 7.73 -6.27 -10.37
C ASP A 165 8.71 -5.20 -10.86
N VAL A 166 9.64 -5.60 -11.72
CA VAL A 166 10.67 -4.73 -12.30
C VAL A 166 10.58 -4.79 -13.81
N LEU A 167 10.34 -3.63 -14.41
CA LEU A 167 10.20 -3.46 -15.84
C LEU A 167 11.24 -2.48 -16.37
N TRP A 168 12.14 -2.99 -17.18
CA TRP A 168 13.14 -2.24 -17.92
C TRP A 168 12.62 -1.95 -19.32
N ARG A 169 12.73 -0.72 -19.78
CA ARG A 169 12.45 -0.35 -21.17
C ARG A 169 13.64 0.40 -21.74
N ALA A 170 14.11 0.01 -22.92
CA ALA A 170 15.21 0.71 -23.58
C ALA A 170 14.79 2.16 -23.85
N LYS A 171 15.65 3.12 -23.49
CA LYS A 171 15.41 4.54 -23.71
C LYS A 171 16.74 5.25 -23.96
N ASP A 172 16.90 5.83 -25.14
CA ASP A 172 18.12 6.54 -25.57
C ASP A 172 19.39 5.70 -25.28
N ASP A 173 20.38 6.31 -24.61
CA ASP A 173 21.63 5.73 -24.14
C ASP A 173 21.48 4.94 -22.82
N GLY A 174 20.27 4.54 -22.46
CA GLY A 174 19.97 3.99 -21.14
C GLY A 174 18.71 3.15 -21.05
N TRP A 175 18.08 3.21 -19.88
CA TRP A 175 16.87 2.47 -19.53
C TRP A 175 15.89 3.35 -18.76
N LEU A 176 14.60 3.21 -19.06
CA LEU A 176 13.51 3.58 -18.16
C LEU A 176 13.17 2.34 -17.32
N VAL A 177 13.39 2.44 -16.02
CA VAL A 177 13.12 1.36 -15.06
C VAL A 177 11.88 1.72 -14.27
N THR A 178 10.92 0.81 -14.21
CA THR A 178 9.80 0.86 -13.28
C THR A 178 9.97 -0.26 -12.27
N VAL A 179 9.91 0.10 -10.99
CA VAL A 179 9.86 -0.84 -9.88
C VAL A 179 8.51 -0.69 -9.21
N SER A 180 7.79 -1.80 -9.05
CA SER A 180 6.48 -1.85 -8.41
C SER A 180 6.46 -2.90 -7.31
N LEU A 181 5.93 -2.52 -6.15
CA LEU A 181 5.56 -3.40 -5.05
C LEU A 181 4.06 -3.66 -5.14
N ILE A 182 3.66 -4.91 -5.25
CA ILE A 182 2.27 -5.35 -5.42
C ILE A 182 1.87 -6.15 -4.19
N ASN A 183 0.69 -5.87 -3.63
CA ASN A 183 0.10 -6.69 -2.58
C ASN A 183 -0.46 -7.97 -3.19
N SER A 184 0.10 -9.12 -2.80
CA SER A 184 -0.28 -10.46 -3.29
C SER A 184 -1.03 -11.27 -2.23
N GLN A 185 -1.46 -10.62 -1.15
CA GLN A 185 -2.33 -11.23 -0.15
C GLN A 185 -3.76 -11.27 -0.71
N ASN A 186 -4.38 -12.45 -0.65
CA ASN A 186 -5.80 -12.66 -0.87
C ASN A 186 -6.55 -12.69 0.47
#